data_AF-A0A9R0QSK9-F1
#
_entry.id   AF-A0A9R0QSK9-F1
#
_cell.length_a   1.000
_cell.length_b   1.000
_cell.length_c   1.000
_cell.angle_alpha   90.00
_cell.angle_beta   90.00
_cell.angle_gamma   90.00
#
_symmetry.space_group_name_H-M   'P 1'
#
loop_
_entity.id
_entity.type
_entity.pdbx_description
1 polymer ?
#
loop_
_entity_poly.entity_id
_entity_poly.type
_entity_poly.pdbx_seq_one_letter_code
_entity_poly.pdbx_strand_id
1 'polypeptide(L)'
;MASPARIDVDKLSVEQLKALKEQTDLEKLLVPLTASLYVPGTLDDAEKVLVDVGTGYYIEKTMTQGKEYCERKINLLKSNFDELLEV
;
A
#
# COMPACT_ATOMS: atom_id res chain seq x y z
N MET A 1 -15.54 -8.57 -6.79
CA MET A 1 -15.62 -9.62 -5.75
C MET A 1 -14.44 -9.43 -4.80
N ALA A 2 -14.71 -9.28 -3.51
CA ALA A 2 -13.69 -9.16 -2.48
C ALA A 2 -13.07 -10.54 -2.26
N SER A 3 -11.82 -10.75 -2.69
CA SER A 3 -11.09 -11.98 -2.39
C SER A 3 -10.22 -11.79 -1.15
N PRO A 4 -9.99 -12.82 -0.32
CA PRO A 4 -9.07 -12.76 0.82
C PRO A 4 -7.68 -12.22 0.45
N ALA A 5 -7.20 -12.57 -0.75
CA ALA A 5 -5.93 -12.08 -1.29
C ALA A 5 -5.81 -10.54 -1.35
N ARG A 6 -6.92 -9.79 -1.50
CA ARG A 6 -6.87 -8.31 -1.50
C ARG A 6 -6.62 -7.74 -0.12
N ILE A 7 -7.16 -8.38 0.93
CA ILE A 7 -6.91 -7.98 2.31
C ILE A 7 -5.42 -8.15 2.63
N ASP A 8 -4.81 -9.25 2.18
CA ASP A 8 -3.40 -9.52 2.46
C ASP A 8 -2.46 -8.55 1.72
N VAL A 9 -2.80 -8.16 0.49
CA VAL A 9 -2.07 -7.09 -0.24
C VAL A 9 -2.16 -5.75 0.48
N ASP A 10 -3.34 -5.35 0.98
CA ASP A 10 -3.48 -4.09 1.72
C ASP A 10 -2.70 -4.14 3.06
N LYS A 11 -2.60 -5.30 3.73
CA LYS A 11 -1.74 -5.49 4.92
C LYS A 11 -0.25 -5.34 4.60
N LEU A 12 0.22 -6.01 3.55
CA LEU A 12 1.60 -5.90 3.05
C LEU A 12 1.96 -4.45 2.76
N SER A 13 1.04 -3.70 2.16
CA SER A 13 1.24 -2.28 1.86
C SER A 13 1.48 -1.46 3.14
N VAL A 14 0.74 -1.72 4.22
CA VAL A 14 0.93 -1.03 5.52
C VAL A 14 2.29 -1.36 6.15
N GLU A 15 2.76 -2.59 6.03
CA GLU A 15 4.07 -3.00 6.53
C GLU A 15 5.22 -2.37 5.73
N GLN A 16 5.09 -2.32 4.41
CA GLN A 16 6.05 -1.67 3.52
C GLN A 16 6.19 -0.18 3.79
N LEU A 17 5.07 0.52 4.02
CA LEU A 17 5.07 1.95 4.40
C LEU A 17 5.83 2.19 5.71
N LYS A 18 5.75 1.26 6.67
CA LYS A 18 6.54 1.35 7.91
C LYS A 18 8.03 1.13 7.64
N ALA A 19 8.37 0.10 6.88
CA ALA A 19 9.76 -0.22 6.54
C ALA A 19 10.44 0.93 5.77
N LEU A 20 9.72 1.58 4.85
CA LEU A 20 10.20 2.76 4.11
C LEU A 20 10.47 3.96 5.03
N LYS A 21 9.67 4.16 6.07
CA LYS A 21 9.86 5.26 7.02
C LYS A 21 11.07 5.03 7.94
N GLU A 22 11.38 3.78 8.25
CA GLU A 22 12.56 3.39 9.04
C GLU A 22 13.85 3.41 8.22
N GLN A 23 13.76 3.25 6.90
CA GLN A 23 14.84 3.51 5.95
C GLN A 23 14.99 5.01 5.72
N THR A 24 15.52 5.71 6.72
CA THR A 24 15.89 7.12 6.60
C THR A 24 17.20 7.25 5.81
N ASP A 25 17.17 8.15 4.82
CA ASP A 25 18.29 8.69 4.03
C ASP A 25 18.59 8.00 2.69
N LEU A 26 17.95 8.49 1.62
CA LEU A 26 18.46 8.53 0.23
C LEU A 26 19.19 7.27 -0.28
N GLU A 27 18.86 6.11 0.28
CA GLU A 27 19.56 4.88 -0.03
C GLU A 27 19.07 4.37 -1.39
N LYS A 28 20.01 3.85 -2.18
CA LYS A 28 19.71 3.33 -3.50
C LYS A 28 18.73 2.16 -3.35
N LEU A 29 17.49 2.36 -3.78
CA LEU A 29 16.45 1.35 -3.83
C LEU A 29 16.46 0.67 -5.20
N LEU A 30 16.26 -0.65 -5.23
CA LEU A 30 16.04 -1.38 -6.46
C LEU A 30 14.55 -1.38 -6.79
N VAL A 31 14.17 -0.66 -7.84
CA VAL A 31 12.78 -0.59 -8.31
C VAL A 31 12.57 -1.66 -9.40
N PRO A 32 11.54 -2.52 -9.27
CA PRO A 32 11.23 -3.50 -10.31
C PRO A 32 10.70 -2.80 -11.56
N LEU A 33 11.36 -3.00 -12.71
CA LEU A 33 10.90 -2.51 -14.01
C LEU A 33 10.05 -3.58 -14.72
N THR A 34 10.43 -4.85 -14.56
CA THR A 34 9.71 -6.03 -15.06
C THR A 34 9.86 -7.19 -14.08
N ALA A 35 9.25 -8.33 -14.35
CA ALA A 35 9.30 -9.51 -13.49
C ALA A 35 10.72 -10.06 -13.22
N SER A 36 11.73 -9.69 -14.01
CA SER A 36 13.11 -10.19 -13.85
C SER A 36 14.17 -9.10 -13.90
N LEU A 37 13.78 -7.82 -13.91
CA LEU A 37 14.70 -6.69 -14.02
C LEU A 37 14.41 -5.65 -12.95
N TYR A 38 15.45 -5.29 -12.21
CA TYR A 38 15.44 -4.24 -11.20
C TYR A 38 16.43 -3.15 -11.58
N VAL A 39 16.04 -1.90 -11.38
CA VAL A 39 16.86 -0.73 -11.70
C VAL A 39 17.12 0.06 -10.41
N PRO A 40 18.37 0.50 -10.15
CA PRO A 40 18.66 1.35 -9.01
C PRO A 40 18.05 2.74 -9.18
N GLY A 41 17.41 3.24 -8.12
CA GLY A 41 16.84 4.58 -8.03
C GLY A 41 16.98 5.13 -6.61
N THR A 42 16.74 6.43 -6.46
CA THR A 42 16.70 7.11 -5.16
C THR A 42 15.31 7.68 -4.93
N LEU A 43 14.87 7.70 -3.68
CA LEU A 43 13.60 8.29 -3.30
C LEU A 43 13.76 9.81 -3.17
N ASP A 44 12.93 10.57 -3.88
CA ASP A 44 12.95 12.05 -3.84
C ASP A 44 12.23 12.60 -2.61
N ASP A 45 11.02 12.09 -2.34
CA ASP A 45 10.19 12.46 -1.20
C ASP A 45 9.67 11.20 -0.51
N ALA A 46 10.11 10.97 0.73
CA ALA A 46 9.71 9.83 1.55
C ALA A 46 8.47 10.10 2.42
N GLU A 47 7.90 11.30 2.38
CA GLU A 47 6.74 11.67 3.21
C GLU A 47 5.41 11.53 2.48
N LYS A 48 5.44 11.45 1.14
CA LYS A 48 4.26 11.40 0.29
C LYS A 48 4.14 10.07 -0.44
N VAL A 49 2.89 9.63 -0.60
CA VAL A 49 2.52 8.38 -1.26
C VAL A 49 1.33 8.58 -2.18
N LEU A 50 1.32 7.83 -3.27
CA LEU A 50 0.18 7.72 -4.17
C LEU A 50 -0.75 6.61 -3.69
N VAL A 51 -2.02 6.96 -3.45
CA VAL A 51 -3.05 6.03 -3.01
C VAL A 51 -4.07 5.83 -4.14
N ASP A 52 -4.29 4.56 -4.52
CA ASP A 52 -5.34 4.17 -5.46
C ASP A 52 -6.71 4.24 -4.76
N VAL A 53 -7.60 5.10 -5.28
CA VAL A 53 -8.99 5.21 -4.79
C VAL A 53 -10.00 4.40 -5.61
N GLY A 54 -9.55 3.74 -6.67
CA GLY A 54 -10.36 2.98 -7.61
C GLY A 54 -10.66 3.73 -8.90
N THR A 55 -11.22 3.02 -9.88
CA THR A 55 -11.56 3.55 -11.22
C THR A 55 -10.39 4.17 -11.99
N GLY A 56 -9.15 3.85 -11.60
CA GLY A 56 -7.93 4.38 -12.23
C GLY A 56 -7.48 5.75 -11.71
N TYR A 57 -8.03 6.22 -10.60
CA TYR A 57 -7.62 7.49 -9.98
C TYR A 57 -6.66 7.25 -8.82
N TYR A 58 -5.61 8.08 -8.79
CA TYR A 58 -4.62 8.11 -7.73
C TYR A 58 -4.59 9.48 -7.09
N ILE A 59 -4.50 9.52 -5.76
CA ILE A 59 -4.38 10.75 -5.00
C ILE A 59 -3.10 10.73 -4.19
N GLU A 60 -2.41 11.87 -4.17
CA GLU A 60 -1.26 12.06 -3.29
C GLU A 60 -1.74 12.28 -1.85
N LYS A 61 -1.14 11.54 -0.92
CA LYS A 61 -1.41 11.58 0.51
C LYS A 61 -0.11 11.54 1.28
N THR A 62 -0.14 12.03 2.52
CA THR A 62 0.99 11.83 3.42
C THR A 62 1.06 10.36 3.85
N MET A 63 2.25 9.89 4.26
CA MET A 63 2.47 8.55 4.78
C MET A 63 1.45 8.15 5.86
N THR A 64 1.15 9.07 6.79
CA THR A 64 0.16 8.84 7.86
C THR A 64 -1.25 8.65 7.30
N GLN A 65 -1.67 9.53 6.38
CA GLN A 65 -2.99 9.43 5.75
C GLN A 65 -3.14 8.20 4.86
N GLY A 66 -2.07 7.82 4.16
CA GLY A 66 -2.02 6.60 3.34
C GLY A 66 -2.19 5.35 4.19
N LYS A 67 -1.50 5.29 5.34
CA LYS A 67 -1.65 4.20 6.31
C LYS A 67 -3.09 4.10 6.83
N GLU A 68 -3.67 5.21 7.29
CA GLU A 68 -5.06 5.25 7.76
C GLU A 68 -6.05 4.82 6.67
N TYR A 69 -5.79 5.20 5.41
CA TYR A 69 -6.61 4.78 4.28
C TYR A 69 -6.59 3.25 4.11
N CYS A 70 -5.41 2.64 4.09
CA CYS A 70 -5.26 1.19 3.98
C CYS A 70 -5.90 0.45 5.16
N GLU A 71 -5.69 0.92 6.40
CA GLU A 71 -6.30 0.33 7.60
C GLU A 71 -7.83 0.38 7.55
N ARG A 72 -8.41 1.53 7.16
CA ARG A 72 -9.86 1.67 6.98
C ARG A 72 -10.40 0.72 5.90
N LYS A 73 -9.68 0.58 4.79
CA LYS A 73 -10.05 -0.31 3.69
C LYS A 73 -10.01 -1.79 4.11
N ILE A 74 -8.99 -2.20 4.87
CA ILE A 74 -8.89 -3.54 5.46
C ILE A 74 -10.09 -3.81 6.37
N ASN A 75 -10.43 -2.88 7.25
CA ASN A 75 -11.55 -3.06 8.19
C ASN A 75 -12.89 -3.18 7.45
N LEU A 76 -13.14 -2.32 6.47
CA LEU A 76 -14.34 -2.41 5.63
C LEU A 76 -14.42 -3.77 4.92
N LEU A 77 -13.31 -4.24 4.36
CA LEU A 77 -13.27 -5.50 3.62
C LEU A 77 -13.45 -6.71 4.53
N LYS A 78 -12.94 -6.65 5.77
CA LYS A 78 -13.16 -7.66 6.81
C LYS A 78 -14.63 -7.71 7.24
N SER A 79 -15.23 -6.57 7.60
CA SER A 79 -16.64 -6.52 7.99
C SER A 79 -17.56 -7.06 6.90
N ASN A 80 -17.33 -6.67 5.64
CA ASN A 80 -18.09 -7.19 4.51
C ASN A 80 -17.90 -8.70 4.32
N PHE A 81 -16.71 -9.24 4.61
CA PHE A 81 -16.44 -10.67 4.50
C PHE A 81 -17.14 -11.45 5.63
N ASP A 82 -17.11 -10.93 6.85
CA ASP A 82 -17.78 -11.53 8.01
C ASP A 82 -19.30 -11.57 7.80
N GLU A 83 -19.91 -10.47 7.35
CA GLU A 83 -21.34 -10.42 7.00
C GLU A 83 -21.73 -11.45 5.92
N LEU A 84 -20.84 -11.70 4.95
CA LEU A 84 -21.08 -12.69 3.90
C LEU A 84 -20.92 -14.13 4.38
N LEU A 85 -20.19 -14.38 5.47
CA LEU A 85 -20.02 -15.71 6.06
C LEU A 85 -21.13 -16.06 7.06
N GLU A 86 -21.78 -15.06 7.66
CA GLU A 86 -22.91 -15.26 8.57
C GLU A 86 -24.25 -15.55 7.85
N VAL A 87 -24.27 -15.46 6.51
CA VAL A 87 -25.41 -15.84 5.65
C VAL A 87 -25.20 -17.23 5.07
#